data_AF-A0A0B1T0F0-F1
#
_entry.id   AF-A0A0B1T0F0-F1
#
_cell.length_a   1.000
_cell.length_b   1.000
_cell.length_c   1.000
_cell.angle_alpha   90.00
_cell.angle_beta   90.00
_cell.angle_gamma   90.00
#
_symmetry.space_group_name_H-M   'P 1'
#
loop_
_entity.id
_entity.type
_entity.pdbx_description
1 polymer ?
#
loop_
_entity_poly.entity_id
_entity_poly.type
_entity_poly.pdbx_seq_one_letter_code
_entity_poly.pdbx_strand_id
1 'polypeptide(L)'
;MLMPSKLRATALVEYFPPALIEHLGVSASELQGKIPIFCHVHSTIFPRFGWMIGRPKSEQDVADLYANVPPPQHFLAMVEALGMSDALERFFHEDEGEDNIIGGDEKF
;
A
#
# COMPACT_ATOMS: atom_id res chain seq x y z
N MET A 1 39.37 27.38 -0.42
CA MET A 1 38.89 26.10 -0.99
C MET A 1 37.43 26.31 -1.38
N LEU A 2 37.15 26.65 -2.63
CA LEU A 2 35.77 26.81 -3.12
C LEU A 2 35.26 25.42 -3.53
N MET A 3 34.18 24.95 -2.90
CA MET A 3 33.44 23.82 -3.45
C MET A 3 32.88 24.21 -4.82
N PRO A 4 33.04 23.39 -5.87
CA PRO A 4 32.53 23.72 -7.18
C PRO A 4 31.00 23.73 -7.14
N SER A 5 30.43 24.92 -7.38
CA SER A 5 29.01 25.23 -7.52
C SER A 5 28.31 24.53 -8.71
N LYS A 6 28.96 23.57 -9.35
CA LYS A 6 28.49 22.83 -10.54
C LYS A 6 27.80 21.50 -10.22
N LEU A 7 27.38 21.28 -8.98
CA LEU A 7 26.39 20.24 -8.63
C LEU A 7 24.95 20.80 -8.60
N ARG A 8 24.75 22.08 -8.90
CA ARG A 8 23.43 22.72 -8.92
C ARG A 8 22.88 22.72 -10.35
N ALA A 9 21.76 22.01 -10.51
CA ALA A 9 20.86 22.01 -11.67
C ALA A 9 21.35 21.29 -12.93
N THR A 10 21.53 19.96 -12.87
CA THR A 10 20.76 19.18 -13.83
C THR A 10 19.31 19.39 -13.43
N ALA A 11 18.56 20.16 -14.20
CA ALA A 11 17.10 20.14 -14.10
C ALA A 11 16.73 18.65 -14.19
N LEU A 12 16.30 18.06 -13.06
CA LEU A 12 15.82 16.70 -13.03
C LEU A 12 14.64 16.71 -14.01
N VAL A 13 14.87 16.22 -15.22
CA VAL A 13 13.78 15.97 -16.15
C VAL A 13 12.92 14.95 -15.43
N GLU A 14 11.78 15.41 -14.91
CA GLU A 14 10.83 14.54 -14.24
C GLU A 14 10.49 13.42 -15.22
N TYR A 15 10.83 12.19 -14.85
CA TYR A 15 10.50 11.04 -15.67
C TYR A 15 8.97 10.89 -15.68
N PHE A 16 8.38 10.92 -16.88
CA PHE A 16 6.98 10.59 -17.09
C PHE A 16 6.89 9.34 -17.98
N PRO A 17 6.22 8.26 -17.54
CA PRO A 17 6.17 7.02 -18.29
C PRO A 17 5.32 7.18 -19.58
N PRO A 18 5.91 7.09 -20.78
CA PRO A 18 5.17 7.31 -22.04
C PRO A 18 4.05 6.29 -22.24
N ALA A 19 4.27 5.05 -21.82
CA ALA A 19 3.29 3.98 -21.89
C ALA A 19 1.99 4.31 -21.13
N LEU A 20 2.07 5.12 -20.06
CA LEU A 20 0.88 5.51 -19.29
C LEU A 20 -0.02 6.46 -20.09
N ILE A 21 0.57 7.37 -20.86
CA ILE A 21 -0.14 8.32 -21.74
C ILE A 21 -0.88 7.55 -22.83
N GLU A 22 -0.15 6.62 -23.47
CA GLU A 22 -0.70 5.78 -24.54
C GLU A 22 -1.86 4.91 -24.03
N HIS A 23 -1.68 4.32 -22.85
CA HIS A 23 -2.67 3.44 -22.24
C HIS A 23 -3.94 4.16 -21.80
N LEU A 24 -3.80 5.36 -21.22
CA LEU A 24 -4.94 6.15 -20.74
C LEU A 24 -5.57 7.02 -21.84
N GLY A 25 -4.93 7.17 -22.99
CA GLY A 25 -5.43 7.99 -24.10
C GLY A 25 -5.50 9.49 -23.79
N VAL A 26 -4.70 9.97 -22.84
CA VAL A 26 -4.68 11.38 -22.38
C VAL A 26 -3.27 11.94 -22.48
N SER A 27 -3.13 13.24 -22.71
CA SER A 27 -1.82 13.86 -22.90
C SER A 27 -1.02 13.95 -21.59
N ALA A 28 0.32 14.05 -21.70
CA ALA A 28 1.21 14.25 -20.55
C ALA A 28 0.80 15.47 -19.70
N SER A 29 0.47 16.59 -20.36
CA SER A 29 0.08 17.84 -19.68
C SER A 29 -1.25 17.74 -18.94
N GLU A 30 -2.11 16.78 -19.29
CA GLU A 30 -3.35 16.54 -18.58
C GLU A 30 -3.13 15.75 -17.29
N LEU A 31 -2.12 14.88 -17.26
CA LEU A 31 -1.78 14.02 -16.13
C LEU A 31 -0.77 14.65 -15.16
N GLN A 32 0.18 15.42 -15.69
CA GLN A 32 1.27 15.99 -14.90
C GLN A 32 0.71 16.90 -13.80
N GLY A 33 1.06 16.60 -12.54
CA GLY A 33 0.59 17.33 -11.36
C GLY A 33 -0.87 17.06 -10.95
N LYS A 34 -1.61 16.20 -11.66
CA LYS A 34 -3.00 15.83 -11.32
C LYS A 34 -3.14 14.38 -10.85
N ILE A 35 -2.19 13.52 -11.19
CA ILE A 35 -2.18 12.13 -10.72
C ILE A 35 -1.92 12.11 -9.21
N PRO A 36 -2.83 11.53 -8.40
CA PRO A 36 -2.58 11.33 -6.98
C PRO A 36 -1.53 10.23 -6.76
N ILE A 37 -0.94 10.20 -5.57
CA ILE A 37 -0.07 9.09 -5.17
C ILE A 37 -0.96 7.86 -4.93
N PHE A 38 -0.73 6.79 -5.69
CA PHE A 38 -1.37 5.50 -5.47
C PHE A 38 -0.58 4.67 -4.45
N CYS A 39 -0.75 5.02 -3.18
CA CYS A 39 -0.18 4.29 -2.05
C CYS A 39 -1.27 4.09 -0.99
N HIS A 40 -1.59 2.83 -0.69
CA HIS A 40 -2.62 2.46 0.28
C HIS A 40 -2.03 1.50 1.31
N VAL A 41 -2.14 1.84 2.59
CA VAL A 41 -1.79 0.92 3.68
C VAL A 41 -2.99 0.00 3.88
N HIS A 42 -2.89 -1.22 3.34
CA HIS A 42 -3.99 -2.19 3.40
C HIS A 42 -4.15 -2.83 4.78
N SER A 43 -3.05 -3.29 5.39
CA SER A 43 -3.05 -4.00 6.67
C SER A 43 -2.08 -3.36 7.66
N THR A 44 -2.49 -3.32 8.92
CA THR A 44 -1.65 -2.93 10.06
C THR A 44 -1.75 -4.01 11.13
N ILE A 45 -0.60 -4.55 11.53
CA ILE A 45 -0.47 -5.49 12.64
C ILE A 45 0.02 -4.71 13.86
N PHE A 46 -0.79 -4.67 14.92
CA PHE A 46 -0.43 -3.97 16.13
C PHE A 46 0.42 -4.85 17.04
N PRO A 47 1.36 -4.26 17.81
CA PRO A 47 2.06 -4.98 18.85
C PRO A 47 1.06 -5.54 19.86
N ARG A 48 1.34 -6.75 20.33
CA ARG A 48 0.54 -7.44 21.35
C ARG A 48 0.51 -6.64 22.65
N PHE A 49 -0.65 -6.08 22.99
CA PHE A 49 -0.88 -5.44 24.29
C PHE A 49 -1.33 -6.49 25.30
N GLY A 50 -0.68 -6.54 26.47
CA GLY A 50 -0.99 -7.52 27.54
C GLY A 50 0.11 -8.55 27.82
N TRP A 51 1.24 -8.50 27.10
CA TRP A 51 2.39 -9.37 27.39
C TRP A 51 2.95 -9.08 28.78
N MET A 52 2.65 -9.95 29.75
CA MET A 52 3.22 -9.86 31.09
C MET A 52 4.59 -10.54 31.12
N ILE A 53 5.63 -9.73 31.31
CA ILE A 53 7.01 -10.23 31.49
C ILE A 53 7.02 -11.21 32.67
N GLY A 54 7.32 -12.48 32.41
CA GLY A 54 7.41 -13.54 33.42
C GLY A 54 6.30 -14.61 33.38
N ARG A 55 5.27 -14.49 32.53
CA ARG A 55 4.29 -15.58 32.32
C ARG A 55 4.62 -16.50 31.13
N PRO A 56 4.38 -17.82 31.25
CA PRO A 56 4.50 -18.76 30.13
C PRO A 56 3.59 -18.37 28.95
N LYS A 57 4.06 -18.56 27.71
CA LYS A 57 3.28 -18.27 26.49
C LYS A 57 1.91 -18.96 26.45
N SER A 58 1.80 -20.15 27.05
CA SER A 58 0.56 -20.95 27.11
C SER A 58 -0.50 -20.41 28.08
N GLU A 59 -0.15 -19.41 28.90
CA GLU A 59 -1.02 -18.80 29.92
C GLU A 59 -1.31 -17.32 29.64
N GLN A 60 -0.94 -16.85 28.44
CA GLN A 60 -1.24 -15.50 27.98
C GLN A 60 -2.29 -15.58 26.87
N ASP A 61 -3.48 -15.03 27.13
CA ASP A 61 -4.48 -14.78 26.09
C ASP A 61 -4.02 -13.58 25.28
N VAL A 62 -3.30 -13.83 24.18
CA VAL A 62 -2.77 -12.77 23.32
C VAL A 62 -3.24 -13.01 21.90
N ALA A 63 -4.20 -12.18 21.46
CA ALA A 63 -4.59 -12.09 20.07
C ALA A 63 -3.73 -11.03 19.37
N ASP A 64 -3.28 -11.32 18.14
CA ASP A 64 -2.73 -10.29 17.27
C ASP A 64 -3.88 -9.41 16.80
N LEU A 65 -3.82 -8.11 17.15
CA LEU A 65 -4.79 -7.15 16.65
C LEU A 65 -4.34 -6.75 15.24
N TYR A 66 -5.15 -7.08 14.26
CA TYR A 66 -4.96 -6.70 12.87
C TYR A 66 -6.08 -5.75 12.45
N ALA A 67 -5.74 -4.71 11.69
CA ALA A 67 -6.71 -3.81 11.11
C ALA A 67 -6.47 -3.72 9.60
N ASN A 68 -7.49 -4.12 8.85
CA ASN A 68 -7.47 -4.07 7.39
C ASN A 68 -8.43 -2.99 6.89
N VAL A 69 -8.02 -2.25 5.87
CA VAL A 69 -8.86 -1.23 5.22
C VAL A 69 -8.88 -1.51 3.71
N PRO A 70 -10.06 -1.56 3.08
CA PRO A 70 -10.15 -1.77 1.64
C PRO A 70 -9.51 -0.58 0.88
N PRO A 71 -8.94 -0.81 -0.31
CA PRO A 71 -8.42 0.28 -1.13
C PRO A 71 -9.52 1.30 -1.48
N PRO A 72 -9.18 2.60 -1.53
CA PRO A 72 -10.15 3.63 -1.89
C PRO A 72 -10.54 3.55 -3.39
N GLN A 73 -11.70 4.09 -3.73
CA GLN A 73 -12.27 3.99 -5.09
C GLN A 73 -11.32 4.45 -6.21
N HIS A 74 -10.60 5.56 -6.01
CA HIS A 74 -9.66 6.06 -7.02
C HIS A 74 -8.50 5.09 -7.27
N PHE A 75 -8.06 4.35 -6.24
CA PHE A 75 -7.03 3.33 -6.36
C PHE A 75 -7.56 2.15 -7.18
N LEU A 76 -8.77 1.68 -6.88
CA LEU A 76 -9.43 0.60 -7.64
C LEU A 76 -9.61 0.97 -9.11
N ALA A 77 -10.03 2.20 -9.40
CA ALA A 77 -10.17 2.68 -10.78
C ALA A 77 -8.85 2.67 -11.54
N MET A 78 -7.72 2.99 -10.89
CA MET A 78 -6.40 2.92 -11.53
C MET A 78 -5.94 1.47 -11.74
N VAL A 79 -6.21 0.57 -10.78
CA VAL A 79 -5.92 -0.86 -10.95
C VAL A 79 -6.68 -1.42 -12.15
N GLU A 80 -7.98 -1.10 -12.27
CA GLU A 80 -8.80 -1.48 -13.42
C GLU A 80 -8.25 -0.88 -14.71
N ALA A 81 -7.97 0.43 -14.70
CA ALA A 81 -7.41 1.12 -15.86
C ALA A 81 -6.12 0.46 -16.33
N LEU A 82 -5.22 0.05 -15.43
CA LEU A 82 -3.95 -0.61 -15.75
C LEU A 82 -4.09 -2.11 -16.09
N GLY A 83 -5.30 -2.67 -16.05
CA GLY A 83 -5.52 -4.10 -16.30
C GLY A 83 -4.91 -5.00 -15.22
N MET A 84 -4.83 -4.51 -13.98
CA MET A 84 -4.18 -5.19 -12.85
C MET A 84 -5.19 -5.84 -11.88
N SER A 85 -6.46 -5.92 -12.24
CA SER A 85 -7.53 -6.47 -11.38
C SER A 85 -7.22 -7.88 -10.89
N ASP A 86 -6.77 -8.77 -11.78
CA ASP A 86 -6.40 -10.16 -11.42
C ASP A 86 -5.24 -10.21 -10.42
N ALA A 87 -4.29 -9.28 -10.53
CA ALA A 87 -3.15 -9.21 -9.61
C ALA A 87 -3.59 -8.72 -8.22
N LEU A 88 -4.52 -7.78 -8.17
CA LEU A 88 -5.10 -7.31 -6.92
C LEU A 88 -5.98 -8.40 -6.26
N GLU A 89 -6.75 -9.14 -7.04
CA GLU A 89 -7.55 -10.27 -6.55
C GLU A 89 -6.65 -11.37 -5.97
N ARG A 90 -5.58 -11.74 -6.66
CA ARG A 90 -4.57 -12.69 -6.13
C ARG A 90 -3.94 -12.22 -4.84
N PHE A 91 -3.59 -10.93 -4.74
CA PHE A 91 -3.03 -10.36 -3.51
C PHE A 91 -3.96 -10.57 -2.31
N PHE A 92 -5.28 -10.35 -2.47
CA PHE A 92 -6.24 -10.58 -1.39
C PHE A 92 -6.44 -12.06 -1.06
N HIS A 93 -6.35 -12.96 -2.05
CA HIS A 93 -6.50 -14.41 -1.81
C HIS A 93 -5.24 -15.09 -1.28
N GLU A 94 -4.05 -14.56 -1.54
CA GLU A 94 -2.80 -15.08 -0.95
C GLU A 94 -2.74 -14.82 0.56
N ASP A 95 -3.31 -13.71 1.03
CA ASP A 95 -3.44 -13.39 2.47
C ASP A 95 -4.49 -14.26 3.20
N GLU A 96 -5.41 -14.93 2.48
CA GLU A 96 -6.39 -15.87 3.07
C GLU A 96 -5.74 -17.23 3.45
N GLY A 97 -4.50 -17.49 3.04
CA GLY A 97 -3.78 -18.75 3.27
C GLY A 97 -3.08 -18.89 4.63
N GLU A 98 -3.09 -17.88 5.50
CA GLU A 98 -2.59 -17.95 6.88
C GLU A 98 -3.74 -18.18 7.88
N ASP A 99 -4.23 -19.42 7.90
CA ASP A 99 -5.16 -19.94 8.91
C ASP A 99 -4.57 -19.80 10.32
N ASN A 100 -4.92 -18.71 11.02
CA ASN A 100 -5.21 -18.62 12.47
C ASN A 100 -5.53 -17.17 12.90
N ILE A 101 -6.32 -16.45 12.10
CA ILE A 101 -6.70 -15.07 12.40
C ILE A 101 -8.14 -15.07 12.91
N ILE A 102 -8.31 -14.95 14.23
CA ILE A 102 -9.63 -14.74 14.85
C ILE A 102 -10.04 -13.29 14.56
N GLY A 103 -10.82 -13.10 13.49
CA GLY A 103 -11.46 -11.83 13.19
C GLY A 103 -12.55 -11.51 14.20
N GLY A 104 -12.36 -10.39 14.90
CA GLY A 104 -13.29 -9.86 15.90
C GLY A 104 -14.54 -9.25 15.29
N ASP A 105 -15.24 -10.01 14.43
CA ASP A 105 -16.56 -9.62 13.89
C ASP A 105 -17.64 -10.66 14.22
N GLU A 106 -17.49 -11.37 15.34
CA GLU A 106 -18.64 -11.94 16.04
C GLU A 106 -19.22 -10.87 16.96
N LYS A 107 -20.31 -10.26 16.49
CA LYS A 107 -21.21 -9.38 17.25
C LYS A 107 -21.43 -9.91 18.67
N PHE A 108 -21.15 -9.08 19.66
CA PHE A 108 -21.74 -9.20 21.00
C PHE A 108 -23.16 -8.61 21.01
#